data_AF-A0A354WWQ2-F1
#
_entry.id   AF-A0A354WWQ2-F1
#
_cell.length_a   1.000
_cell.length_b   1.000
_cell.length_c   1.000
_cell.angle_alpha   90.00
_cell.angle_beta   90.00
_cell.angle_gamma   90.00
#
_symmetry.space_group_name_H-M   'P 1'
#
loop_
_entity.id
_entity.type
_entity.pdbx_description
1 polymer ?
#
loop_
_entity_poly.entity_id
_entity_poly.type
_entity_poly.pdbx_seq_one_letter_code
_entity_poly.pdbx_strand_id
1 'polypeptide(L)'
;MAKTKEQLLEILSNFDLKEKVVSAEPFGNGHINDTLKVTTENGEPKYVLQRINHLIFTNVDMLQNNIQVVTSHIRKKLEAKGETDIDRKVLTFLPTKDGKLYYSDGDSYWR
;
A
#
# COMPACT_ATOMS: atom_id res chain seq x y z
N MET A 1 9.77 15.97 -4.12
CA MET A 1 8.69 17.00 -4.05
C MET A 1 7.36 16.35 -3.68
N ALA A 2 6.34 17.12 -3.28
CA ALA A 2 4.99 16.59 -3.13
C ALA A 2 4.43 16.24 -4.51
N LYS A 3 3.75 15.09 -4.65
CA LYS A 3 3.13 14.68 -5.91
C LYS A 3 1.80 15.41 -6.10
N THR A 4 1.45 15.75 -7.34
CA THR A 4 0.12 16.31 -7.65
C THR A 4 -0.95 15.22 -7.56
N LYS A 5 -2.22 15.63 -7.57
CA LYS A 5 -3.34 14.69 -7.60
C LYS A 5 -3.25 13.75 -8.80
N GLU A 6 -2.93 14.27 -9.98
CA GLU A 6 -2.83 13.52 -11.22
C GLU A 6 -1.70 12.47 -11.13
N GLN A 7 -0.54 12.85 -10.58
CA GLN A 7 0.57 11.93 -10.37
C GLN A 7 0.23 10.82 -9.38
N LEU A 8 -0.49 11.12 -8.31
CA LEU A 8 -0.94 10.11 -7.35
C LEU A 8 -1.94 9.13 -7.97
N LEU A 9 -2.86 9.62 -8.81
CA LEU A 9 -3.79 8.76 -9.55
C LEU A 9 -3.06 7.87 -10.57
N GLU A 10 -2.03 8.39 -11.24
CA GLU A 10 -1.16 7.62 -12.13
C GLU A 10 -0.43 6.51 -11.36
N ILE A 11 0.19 6.83 -10.21
CA ILE A 11 0.82 5.85 -9.32
C ILE A 11 -0.18 4.75 -8.92
N LEU A 12 -1.37 5.14 -8.43
CA LEU A 12 -2.41 4.19 -8.04
C LEU A 12 -2.89 3.30 -9.19
N SER A 13 -2.87 3.80 -10.43
CA SER A 13 -3.27 3.04 -11.61
C SER A 13 -2.35 1.86 -11.93
N ASN A 14 -1.16 1.81 -11.33
CA ASN A 14 -0.23 0.69 -11.45
C ASN A 14 -0.53 -0.47 -10.49
N PHE A 15 -1.44 -0.26 -9.52
CA PHE A 15 -1.86 -1.28 -8.56
C PHE A 15 -3.09 -2.05 -9.05
N ASP A 16 -3.21 -3.30 -8.59
CA ASP A 16 -4.39 -4.14 -8.82
C ASP A 16 -5.54 -3.73 -7.90
N LEU A 17 -6.13 -2.57 -8.20
CA LEU A 17 -7.24 -1.99 -7.46
C LEU A 17 -8.57 -2.46 -8.07
N LYS A 18 -9.48 -2.94 -7.21
CA LYS A 18 -10.81 -3.43 -7.64
C LYS A 18 -11.78 -2.31 -8.01
N GLU A 19 -11.47 -1.08 -7.63
CA GLU A 19 -12.35 0.08 -7.78
C GLU A 19 -11.57 1.27 -8.31
N LYS A 20 -12.28 2.13 -9.04
CA LYS A 20 -11.74 3.39 -9.51
C LYS A 20 -11.50 4.33 -8.34
N VAL A 21 -10.28 4.85 -8.25
CA VAL A 21 -9.85 5.81 -7.24
C VAL A 21 -9.98 7.24 -7.76
N VAL A 22 -10.34 8.18 -6.89
CA VAL A 22 -10.62 9.58 -7.27
C VAL A 22 -9.77 10.61 -6.51
N SER A 23 -9.25 10.25 -5.33
CA SER A 23 -8.30 11.09 -4.60
C SER A 23 -7.37 10.26 -3.71
N ALA A 24 -6.22 10.85 -3.41
CA ALA A 24 -5.29 10.40 -2.39
C ALA A 24 -4.80 11.62 -1.61
N GLU A 25 -4.97 11.61 -0.30
CA GLU A 25 -4.77 12.79 0.55
C GLU A 25 -3.95 12.41 1.79
N PRO A 26 -3.07 13.29 2.31
CA PRO A 26 -2.30 13.01 3.52
C PRO A 26 -3.18 12.53 4.69
N PHE A 27 -2.75 11.47 5.36
CA PHE A 27 -3.51 10.82 6.42
C PHE A 27 -2.61 10.33 7.55
N GLY A 28 -3.02 10.66 8.79
CA GLY A 28 -2.31 10.29 10.00
C GLY A 28 -1.13 11.20 10.32
N ASN A 29 -0.43 10.87 11.41
CA ASN A 29 0.69 11.64 11.96
C ASN A 29 2.01 10.85 11.92
N GLY A 30 2.20 10.03 10.88
CA GLY A 30 3.39 9.20 10.74
C GLY A 30 4.66 10.03 10.54
N HIS A 31 5.76 9.63 11.18
CA HIS A 31 7.04 10.34 11.09
C HIS A 31 8.06 9.69 10.14
N ILE A 32 7.76 8.51 9.61
CA ILE A 32 8.70 7.70 8.81
C ILE A 32 8.29 7.72 7.33
N ASN A 33 7.17 7.07 7.00
CA ASN A 33 6.61 7.05 5.65
C ASN A 33 5.51 8.11 5.52
N ASP A 34 5.35 8.67 4.32
CA ASP A 34 4.16 9.46 4.03
C ASP A 34 3.00 8.52 3.81
N THR A 35 1.89 8.77 4.49
CA THR A 35 0.69 7.94 4.42
C THR A 35 -0.44 8.76 3.85
N LEU A 36 -1.09 8.22 2.82
CA LEU A 36 -2.21 8.85 2.14
C LEU A 36 -3.43 7.94 2.21
N LYS A 37 -4.58 8.52 2.52
CA LYS A 37 -5.87 7.85 2.44
C LYS A 37 -6.40 7.97 1.02
N VAL A 38 -6.80 6.84 0.44
CA VAL A 38 -7.30 6.76 -0.93
C VAL A 38 -8.81 6.57 -0.91
N THR A 39 -9.51 7.46 -1.60
CA THR A 39 -10.97 7.47 -1.70
C THR A 39 -11.38 6.93 -3.08
N THR A 40 -12.34 6.01 -3.11
CA THR A 40 -12.89 5.47 -4.36
C THR A 40 -14.04 6.33 -4.88
N GLU A 41 -14.48 6.08 -6.11
CA GLU A 41 -15.59 6.82 -6.75
C GLU A 41 -16.90 6.76 -5.95
N ASN A 42 -17.07 5.74 -5.10
CA ASN A 42 -18.21 5.61 -4.18
C ASN A 42 -18.12 6.54 -2.96
N GLY A 43 -17.04 7.31 -2.82
CA GLY A 43 -16.79 8.22 -1.69
C GLY A 43 -16.24 7.53 -0.44
N GLU A 44 -15.98 6.23 -0.48
CA GLU A 44 -15.47 5.48 0.67
C GLU A 44 -13.93 5.44 0.68
N PRO A 45 -13.29 5.71 1.83
CA PRO A 45 -11.86 5.50 1.99
C PRO A 45 -11.59 4.00 2.09
N LYS A 46 -10.94 3.44 1.06
CA LYS A 46 -10.78 2.00 0.91
C LYS A 46 -9.34 1.52 1.00
N TYR A 47 -8.40 2.34 0.55
CA TYR A 47 -6.99 1.97 0.49
C TYR A 47 -6.13 2.99 1.23
N VAL A 48 -4.93 2.55 1.60
CA VAL A 48 -3.87 3.40 2.11
C VAL A 48 -2.71 3.29 1.13
N LEU A 49 -2.27 4.42 0.60
CA LEU A 49 -1.07 4.51 -0.22
C LEU A 49 0.06 5.06 0.65
N GLN A 50 1.21 4.41 0.64
CA GLN A 50 2.37 4.90 1.37
C GLN A 50 3.55 5.19 0.44
N ARG A 51 4.12 6.39 0.59
CA ARG A 51 5.46 6.67 0.07
C ARG A 51 6.48 6.17 1.06
N ILE A 52 7.29 5.21 0.64
CA ILE A 52 8.36 4.66 1.47
C ILE A 52 9.48 5.68 1.57
N ASN A 53 9.91 5.98 2.79
CA ASN A 53 11.10 6.76 3.02
C ASN A 53 12.35 5.90 2.74
N HIS A 54 12.78 5.90 1.48
CA HIS A 54 13.88 5.10 1.00
C HIS A 54 15.27 5.62 1.42
N LEU A 55 15.33 6.79 2.08
CA LEU A 55 16.54 7.26 2.76
C LEU A 55 16.76 6.52 4.09
N ILE A 56 15.67 6.11 4.76
CA ILE A 56 15.70 5.26 5.95
C ILE A 56 15.73 3.78 5.54
N PHE A 57 14.85 3.39 4.62
CA PHE A 57 14.77 2.02 4.09
C PHE A 57 15.47 1.93 2.74
N THR A 58 16.80 1.86 2.77
CA THR A 58 17.64 1.85 1.57
C THR A 58 17.50 0.60 0.70
N ASN A 59 17.00 -0.50 1.26
CA ASN A 59 16.69 -1.74 0.55
C ASN A 59 15.19 -2.01 0.55
N VAL A 60 14.48 -1.42 -0.42
CA VAL A 60 13.01 -1.51 -0.54
C VAL A 60 12.55 -2.93 -0.87
N ASP A 61 13.29 -3.66 -1.69
CA ASP A 61 13.00 -5.07 -2.02
C ASP A 61 13.00 -5.94 -0.75
N MET A 62 14.04 -5.82 0.07
CA MET A 62 14.15 -6.58 1.32
C MET A 62 13.06 -6.16 2.32
N LEU A 63 12.75 -4.85 2.43
CA LEU A 63 11.65 -4.36 3.25
C LEU A 63 10.33 -5.04 2.86
N GLN A 64 10.02 -5.07 1.57
CA GLN A 64 8.76 -5.62 1.07
C GLN A 64 8.69 -7.14 1.20
N ASN A 65 9.81 -7.84 0.95
CA ASN A 65 9.90 -9.27 1.19
C ASN A 65 9.65 -9.61 2.66
N ASN A 66 10.25 -8.87 3.60
CA ASN A 66 10.05 -9.09 5.03
C ASN A 66 8.58 -8.91 5.43
N ILE A 67 7.95 -7.85 4.93
CA ILE A 67 6.53 -7.58 5.15
C ILE A 67 5.66 -8.71 4.60
N GLN A 68 5.92 -9.17 3.37
CA GLN A 68 5.19 -10.28 2.75
C GLN A 68 5.32 -11.57 3.57
N VAL A 69 6.53 -11.93 3.98
CA VAL A 69 6.79 -13.16 4.75
C VAL A 69 6.03 -13.13 6.07
N VAL A 70 6.11 -12.03 6.82
CA VAL A 70 5.45 -11.88 8.12
C VAL A 70 3.93 -11.89 7.98
N THR A 71 3.38 -11.06 7.08
CA THR A 71 1.92 -10.97 6.90
C THR A 71 1.33 -12.26 6.37
N SER A 72 1.98 -12.93 5.42
CA SER A 72 1.53 -14.22 4.90
C SER A 72 1.54 -15.31 5.97
N HIS A 73 2.57 -15.32 6.82
CA HIS A 73 2.63 -16.27 7.95
C HIS A 73 1.51 -16.05 8.96
N ILE A 74 1.24 -14.79 9.33
CA ILE A 74 0.15 -14.44 10.24
C ILE A 74 -1.20 -14.83 9.63
N ARG A 75 -1.43 -14.49 8.36
CA ARG A 75 -2.66 -14.84 7.62
C ARG A 75 -2.90 -16.35 7.64
N LYS A 76 -1.92 -17.17 7.24
CA LYS A 76 -2.03 -18.64 7.25
C LYS A 76 -2.42 -19.18 8.63
N LYS A 77 -1.88 -18.59 9.71
CA LYS A 77 -2.24 -18.98 11.09
C LYS A 77 -3.65 -18.58 11.48
N LEU A 78 -4.16 -17.44 11.01
CA LEU A 78 -5.53 -17.01 11.25
C LEU A 78 -6.52 -17.90 10.47
N GLU A 79 -6.22 -18.20 9.20
CA GLU A 79 -7.00 -19.12 8.36
C GLU A 79 -7.10 -20.51 8.99
N ALA A 80 -5.97 -21.06 9.45
CA ALA A 80 -5.93 -22.37 10.11
C ALA A 80 -6.74 -22.41 11.43
N LYS A 81 -6.99 -21.26 12.05
CA LYS A 81 -7.82 -21.12 13.25
C LYS A 81 -9.31 -20.92 12.95
N GLY A 82 -9.70 -20.84 11.67
CA GLY A 82 -11.08 -20.56 11.26
C GLY A 82 -11.50 -19.11 11.51
N GLU A 83 -10.55 -18.17 11.53
CA GLU A 83 -10.86 -16.75 11.66
C GLU A 83 -11.69 -16.24 10.47
N THR A 84 -12.75 -15.48 10.75
CA THR A 84 -13.66 -14.96 9.72
C THR A 84 -13.38 -13.50 9.35
N ASP A 85 -12.70 -12.73 10.21
CA ASP A 85 -12.36 -11.31 9.97
C ASP A 85 -10.83 -11.11 9.89
N ILE A 86 -10.20 -11.79 8.94
CA ILE A 86 -8.73 -11.81 8.78
C ILE A 86 -8.20 -10.46 8.31
N ASP A 87 -8.89 -9.81 7.37
CA ASP A 87 -8.41 -8.58 6.73
C ASP A 87 -8.34 -7.39 7.68
N ARG A 88 -9.03 -7.45 8.83
CA ARG A 88 -8.87 -6.48 9.92
C ARG A 88 -7.76 -6.81 10.91
N LYS A 89 -7.22 -8.03 10.87
CA LYS A 89 -6.22 -8.53 11.84
C LYS A 89 -4.80 -8.58 11.26
N VAL A 90 -4.67 -8.58 9.93
CA VAL A 90 -3.38 -8.55 9.25
C VAL A 90 -3.49 -7.74 7.97
N LEU A 91 -2.44 -6.97 7.67
CA LEU A 91 -2.37 -6.15 6.47
C LEU A 91 -2.46 -7.00 5.19
N THR A 92 -3.20 -6.48 4.22
CA THR A 92 -3.27 -7.01 2.86
C THR A 92 -2.61 -6.01 1.93
N PHE A 93 -1.47 -6.39 1.36
CA PHE A 93 -0.81 -5.59 0.33
C PHE A 93 -1.42 -5.93 -1.02
N LEU A 94 -1.72 -4.89 -1.81
CA LEU A 94 -2.20 -5.04 -3.17
C LEU A 94 -0.98 -5.04 -4.09
N PRO A 95 -0.79 -6.08 -4.91
CA PRO A 95 0.30 -6.07 -5.86
C PRO A 95 0.07 -5.02 -6.93
N THR A 96 1.15 -4.62 -7.57
CA THR A 96 1.12 -3.95 -8.86
C THR A 96 0.66 -4.92 -9.95
N LYS A 97 0.29 -4.38 -11.11
CA LYS A 97 -0.14 -5.19 -12.26
C LYS A 97 0.94 -6.13 -12.79
N ASP A 98 2.22 -5.89 -12.46
CA ASP A 98 3.35 -6.77 -12.80
C ASP A 98 3.67 -7.81 -11.70
N GLY A 99 2.93 -7.78 -10.59
CA GLY A 99 3.06 -8.71 -9.48
C GLY A 99 3.98 -8.26 -8.34
N LYS A 100 4.67 -7.11 -8.45
CA LYS A 100 5.48 -6.57 -7.34
C LYS A 100 4.61 -5.99 -6.23
N LEU A 101 5.09 -6.02 -4.99
CA LEU A 101 4.40 -5.44 -3.82
C LEU A 101 4.66 -3.94 -3.61
N TYR A 102 5.29 -3.29 -4.59
CA TYR A 102 5.51 -1.85 -4.61
C TYR A 102 5.69 -1.39 -6.06
N TYR A 103 5.45 -0.11 -6.28
CA TYR A 103 5.71 0.59 -7.54
C TYR A 103 6.81 1.63 -7.34
N SER A 104 7.64 1.86 -8.36
CA SER A 104 8.57 2.98 -8.39
C SER A 104 8.21 3.90 -9.56
N ASP A 105 8.09 5.19 -9.28
CA ASP A 105 7.87 6.22 -10.29
C ASP A 105 9.19 6.84 -10.80
N GLY A 106 10.33 6.20 -10.51
CA GLY A 106 11.69 6.67 -10.83
C GLY A 106 12.30 7.62 -9.79
N ASP A 107 11.50 8.18 -8.89
CA ASP A 107 11.93 9.13 -7.84
C ASP A 107 11.67 8.57 -6.44
N SER A 108 10.56 7.87 -6.27
CA SER A 108 10.07 7.35 -5.00
C SER A 108 9.52 5.94 -5.14
N TYR A 109 9.32 5.30 -4.00
CA TYR A 109 8.77 3.96 -3.90
C TYR A 109 7.43 4.01 -3.18
N TRP A 110 6.44 3.34 -3.74
CA TRP A 110 5.04 3.42 -3.36
C TRP A 110 4.49 2.03 -3.09
N ARG A 111 3.68 1.87 -2.07
CA ARG A 111 3.01 0.60 -1.73
C ARG A 111 1.62 0.83 -1.19
#